data_AF-A0A7J4PRD0-F1
#
_entry.id   AF-A0A7J4PRD0-F1
#
_cell.length_a   1.000
_cell.length_b   1.000
_cell.length_c   1.000
_cell.angle_alpha   90.00
_cell.angle_beta   90.00
_cell.angle_gamma   90.00
#
_symmetry.space_group_name_H-M   'P 1'
#
loop_
_entity.id
_entity.type
_entity.pdbx_description
1 polymer ?
#
loop_
_entity_poly.entity_id
_entity_poly.type
_entity_poly.pdbx_seq_one_letter_code
_entity_poly.pdbx_strand_id
1 'polypeptide(L)'
;MIVVVSDVHLAEKQNDAKVEKDDREFLEFLNHIKDDQLSDGGDLVILGDMVDFWRRDFAKALMDVEDAISVLASFKDDVKVHYVVGNHDYYMLKLKETLSDGFPFENVAEYVRLQEGGEKFFFTHGYQLEVLANPYYKSLTSYKCFAENLCLVGDDTGNAASKLWDTIQASKSILENLRRVPSDLSGTLKSMMEGPDERLCGRHEAALTIENLAKSRSRTIYLGMGIDEFLVYGHTHMPFHDEEYRVANVGSWNKSPCSMYNYMVIENGVVEPKVWV
;
A
#
# COMPACT_ATOMS: atom_id res chain seq x y z
N MET A 1 12.15 -17.84 -2.36
CA MET A 1 11.92 -16.91 -1.25
C MET A 1 11.28 -15.62 -1.75
N ILE A 2 10.34 -15.08 -0.99
CA ILE A 2 9.70 -13.79 -1.21
C ILE A 2 9.92 -12.92 0.04
N VAL A 3 10.38 -11.68 -0.13
CA VAL A 3 10.43 -10.66 0.92
C VAL A 3 9.31 -9.65 0.68
N VAL A 4 8.56 -9.28 1.71
CA VAL A 4 7.39 -8.40 1.61
C VAL A 4 7.51 -7.27 2.63
N VAL A 5 7.27 -6.04 2.20
CA VAL A 5 7.23 -4.85 3.06
C VAL A 5 6.05 -3.97 2.66
N SER A 6 5.42 -3.28 3.61
CA SER A 6 4.20 -2.49 3.39
C SER A 6 4.21 -1.22 4.23
N ASP A 7 3.40 -0.23 3.85
CA ASP A 7 3.15 0.99 4.63
C ASP A 7 4.45 1.67 5.09
N VAL A 8 5.34 1.92 4.12
CA VAL A 8 6.65 2.56 4.37
C VAL A 8 6.51 4.07 4.53
N HIS A 9 5.63 4.69 3.74
CA HIS A 9 5.39 6.13 3.68
C HIS A 9 6.70 6.94 3.69
N LEU A 10 7.57 6.68 2.70
CA LEU A 10 8.76 7.48 2.49
C LEU A 10 8.39 8.93 2.17
N ALA A 11 9.27 9.84 2.60
CA ALA A 11 9.13 11.28 2.43
C ALA A 11 7.85 11.88 3.06
N GLU A 12 7.13 11.15 3.93
CA GLU A 12 5.82 11.54 4.52
C GLU A 12 5.74 13.00 5.00
N LYS A 13 6.85 13.52 5.54
CA LYS A 13 6.95 14.90 6.01
C LYS A 13 8.35 15.46 5.84
N GLN A 14 8.44 16.66 5.26
CA GLN A 14 9.71 17.35 5.07
C GLN A 14 10.30 17.89 6.38
N ASN A 15 11.63 17.79 6.53
CA ASN A 15 12.38 18.29 7.70
C ASN A 15 11.88 17.70 9.04
N ASP A 16 11.41 16.45 9.03
CA ASP A 16 11.00 15.74 10.23
C ASP A 16 12.03 14.65 10.56
N ALA A 17 12.68 14.79 11.72
CA ALA A 17 13.76 13.91 12.13
C ALA A 17 13.34 12.44 12.29
N LYS A 18 12.06 12.16 12.59
CA LYS A 18 11.56 10.78 12.65
C LYS A 18 11.44 10.22 11.24
N VAL A 19 10.86 10.98 10.31
CA VAL A 19 10.71 10.55 8.90
C VAL A 19 12.08 10.33 8.27
N GLU A 20 13.02 11.27 8.42
CA GLU A 20 14.39 11.12 7.92
C GLU A 20 15.10 9.89 8.49
N LYS A 21 14.80 9.50 9.74
CA LYS A 21 15.31 8.26 10.31
C LYS A 21 14.65 7.06 9.63
N ASP A 22 13.33 7.01 9.58
CA ASP A 22 12.60 5.86 9.02
C ASP A 22 12.96 5.63 7.54
N ASP A 23 13.16 6.69 6.77
CA ASP A 23 13.56 6.64 5.37
C ASP A 23 14.99 6.06 5.21
N ARG A 24 15.93 6.44 6.10
CA ARG A 24 17.28 5.84 6.13
C ARG A 24 17.25 4.37 6.53
N GLU A 25 16.46 4.00 7.54
CA GLU A 25 16.31 2.60 7.96
C GLU A 25 15.77 1.75 6.82
N PHE A 26 14.83 2.28 6.04
CA PHE A 26 14.34 1.58 4.85
C PHE A 26 15.42 1.41 3.79
N LEU A 27 16.25 2.43 3.55
CA LEU A 27 17.36 2.33 2.60
C LEU A 27 18.40 1.30 3.06
N GLU A 28 18.75 1.26 4.35
CA GLU A 28 19.64 0.26 4.92
C GLU A 28 19.05 -1.16 4.78
N PHE A 29 17.76 -1.32 5.06
CA PHE A 29 17.03 -2.55 4.84
C PHE A 29 17.06 -3.00 3.38
N LEU A 30 16.80 -2.11 2.41
CA LEU A 30 16.87 -2.44 0.99
C LEU A 30 18.25 -2.96 0.56
N ASN A 31 19.32 -2.34 1.07
CA ASN A 31 20.68 -2.81 0.82
C ASN A 31 20.92 -4.18 1.48
N HIS A 32 20.48 -4.37 2.73
CA HIS A 32 20.60 -5.65 3.42
C HIS A 32 19.90 -6.79 2.67
N ILE A 33 18.64 -6.62 2.27
CA ILE A 33 17.92 -7.68 1.57
C ILE A 33 18.49 -7.95 0.18
N LYS A 34 19.06 -6.93 -0.48
CA LYS A 34 19.70 -7.09 -1.79
C LYS A 34 21.00 -7.88 -1.70
N ASP A 35 21.82 -7.57 -0.70
CA ASP A 35 23.17 -8.14 -0.57
C ASP A 35 23.19 -9.48 0.17
N ASP A 36 22.18 -9.76 1.00
CA ASP A 36 22.10 -10.97 1.84
C ASP A 36 20.89 -11.84 1.46
N GLN A 37 19.66 -11.43 1.84
CA GLN A 37 18.49 -12.30 1.71
C GLN A 37 18.19 -12.74 0.26
N LEU A 38 18.19 -11.79 -0.68
CA LEU A 38 17.86 -12.02 -2.09
C LEU A 38 19.13 -12.10 -2.95
N SER A 39 20.29 -12.39 -2.36
CA SER A 39 21.57 -12.43 -3.09
C SER A 39 21.62 -13.45 -4.22
N ASP A 40 20.85 -14.54 -4.06
CA ASP A 40 20.75 -15.70 -4.94
C ASP A 40 19.45 -15.70 -5.79
N GLY A 41 18.74 -14.58 -5.83
CA GLY A 41 17.47 -14.41 -6.54
C GLY A 41 16.25 -14.53 -5.64
N GLY A 42 15.07 -14.26 -6.21
CA GLY A 42 13.77 -14.33 -5.51
C GLY A 42 12.83 -13.18 -5.89
N ASP A 43 11.88 -12.89 -5.01
CA ASP A 43 10.90 -11.82 -5.24
C ASP A 43 10.89 -10.83 -4.07
N LEU A 44 10.86 -9.53 -4.38
CA LEU A 44 10.58 -8.46 -3.43
C LEU A 44 9.21 -7.88 -3.74
N VAL A 45 8.29 -7.92 -2.78
CA VAL A 45 6.96 -7.34 -2.88
C VAL A 45 6.90 -6.06 -2.04
N ILE A 46 6.83 -4.92 -2.71
CA ILE A 46 6.45 -3.64 -2.11
C ILE A 46 4.93 -3.60 -2.08
N LEU A 47 4.34 -3.81 -0.90
CA LEU A 47 2.92 -4.05 -0.71
C LEU A 47 2.14 -2.76 -0.39
N GLY A 48 2.31 -1.75 -1.24
CA GLY A 48 1.60 -0.47 -1.18
C GLY A 48 2.10 0.50 -0.12
N ASP A 49 1.71 1.75 -0.33
CA ASP A 49 2.06 2.92 0.49
C ASP A 49 3.57 3.03 0.74
N MET A 50 4.38 2.84 -0.31
CA MET A 50 5.83 3.05 -0.24
C MET A 50 6.17 4.54 -0.16
N VAL A 51 5.49 5.38 -0.94
CA VAL A 51 5.73 6.83 -1.01
C VAL A 51 4.43 7.56 -0.67
N ASP A 52 4.52 8.62 0.12
CA ASP A 52 3.31 9.33 0.56
C ASP A 52 2.95 10.53 -0.34
N PHE A 53 2.27 10.29 -1.46
CA PHE A 53 1.82 11.37 -2.35
C PHE A 53 0.56 12.08 -1.86
N TRP A 54 -0.12 11.58 -0.82
CA TRP A 54 -1.26 12.31 -0.23
C TRP A 54 -0.82 13.48 0.62
N ARG A 55 0.34 13.35 1.27
CA ARG A 55 0.88 14.37 2.20
C ARG A 55 1.96 15.25 1.58
N ARG A 56 2.50 14.83 0.42
CA ARG A 56 3.61 15.51 -0.25
C ARG A 56 3.27 15.92 -1.66
N ASP A 57 3.90 16.99 -2.10
CA ASP A 57 4.04 17.27 -3.53
C ASP A 57 4.70 16.09 -4.24
N PHE A 58 4.04 15.62 -5.30
CA PHE A 58 4.41 14.42 -6.05
C PHE A 58 5.86 14.47 -6.55
N ALA A 59 6.28 15.59 -7.14
CA ALA A 59 7.61 15.72 -7.71
C ALA A 59 8.68 15.79 -6.61
N LYS A 60 8.42 16.54 -5.53
CA LYS A 60 9.34 16.59 -4.39
C LYS A 60 9.50 15.23 -3.72
N ALA A 61 8.39 14.51 -3.50
CA ALA A 61 8.43 13.17 -2.92
C ALA A 61 9.29 12.23 -3.77
N LEU A 62 9.13 12.24 -5.09
CA LEU A 62 9.97 11.42 -5.98
C LEU A 62 11.47 11.79 -5.93
N MET A 63 11.79 13.08 -5.79
CA MET A 63 13.19 13.52 -5.60
C MET A 63 13.74 13.07 -4.24
N ASP A 64 12.93 13.17 -3.18
CA ASP A 64 13.33 12.77 -1.83
C ASP A 64 13.57 11.25 -1.71
N VAL A 65 12.93 10.42 -2.55
CA VAL A 65 13.07 8.95 -2.55
C VAL A 65 14.01 8.38 -3.61
N GLU A 66 14.80 9.23 -4.28
CA GLU A 66 15.62 8.82 -5.44
C GLU A 66 16.62 7.70 -5.11
N ASP A 67 17.19 7.70 -3.91
CA ASP A 67 18.13 6.68 -3.45
C ASP A 67 17.45 5.31 -3.29
N ALA A 68 16.26 5.28 -2.68
CA ALA A 68 15.49 4.05 -2.51
C ALA A 68 15.06 3.47 -3.88
N ILE A 69 14.60 4.33 -4.80
CA ILE A 69 14.28 3.93 -6.18
C ILE A 69 15.52 3.39 -6.88
N SER A 70 16.68 4.03 -6.71
CA SER A 70 17.94 3.59 -7.31
C SER A 70 18.37 2.22 -6.79
N VAL A 71 18.23 1.94 -5.50
CA VAL A 71 18.51 0.61 -4.95
C VAL A 71 17.53 -0.42 -5.52
N LEU A 72 16.22 -0.14 -5.52
CA LEU A 72 15.19 -1.03 -6.07
C LEU A 72 15.42 -1.35 -7.56
N ALA A 73 15.81 -0.35 -8.36
CA ALA A 73 16.12 -0.52 -9.79
C ALA A 73 17.46 -1.24 -10.04
N SER A 74 18.31 -1.38 -9.02
CA SER A 74 19.63 -2.02 -9.10
C SER A 74 19.66 -3.45 -8.56
N PHE A 75 18.51 -4.01 -8.18
CA PHE A 75 18.39 -5.44 -7.95
C PHE A 75 18.81 -6.21 -9.21
N LYS A 76 19.45 -7.35 -9.00
CA LYS A 76 19.93 -8.20 -10.11
C LYS A 76 18.74 -8.75 -10.91
N ASP A 77 19.00 -9.13 -12.16
CA ASP A 77 17.97 -9.67 -13.07
C ASP A 77 17.24 -10.92 -12.53
N ASP A 78 17.82 -11.64 -11.56
CA ASP A 78 17.24 -12.81 -10.89
C ASP A 78 16.37 -12.47 -9.67
N VAL A 79 16.29 -11.19 -9.28
CA VAL A 79 15.36 -10.68 -8.27
C VAL A 79 14.26 -9.85 -8.93
N LYS A 80 13.02 -10.26 -8.72
CA LYS A 80 11.86 -9.55 -9.26
C LYS A 80 11.27 -8.61 -8.24
N VAL A 81 11.23 -7.32 -8.56
CA VAL A 81 10.57 -6.32 -7.73
C VAL A 81 9.12 -6.15 -8.20
N HIS A 82 8.17 -6.47 -7.34
CA HIS A 82 6.75 -6.31 -7.54
C HIS A 82 6.21 -5.16 -6.70
N TYR A 83 5.68 -4.14 -7.37
CA TYR A 83 5.07 -2.98 -6.73
C TYR A 83 3.56 -3.11 -6.74
N VAL A 84 2.99 -3.46 -5.59
CA VAL A 84 1.55 -3.37 -5.39
C VAL A 84 1.24 -1.95 -4.93
N VAL A 85 0.36 -1.23 -5.60
CA VAL A 85 -0.02 0.12 -5.17
C VAL A 85 -0.93 0.09 -3.96
N GLY A 86 -0.69 0.99 -3.03
CA GLY A 86 -1.60 1.36 -1.96
C GLY A 86 -2.43 2.57 -2.32
N ASN A 87 -3.13 3.14 -1.35
CA ASN A 87 -3.95 4.32 -1.59
C ASN A 87 -3.13 5.60 -1.61
N HIS A 88 -2.00 5.68 -0.88
CA HIS A 88 -1.13 6.87 -0.84
C HIS A 88 -0.23 7.01 -2.08
N ASP A 89 0.04 5.92 -2.79
CA ASP A 89 0.85 5.90 -4.00
C ASP A 89 0.10 5.40 -5.25
N TYR A 90 -1.23 5.46 -5.23
CA TYR A 90 -2.10 4.91 -6.28
C TYR A 90 -1.77 5.42 -7.70
N TYR A 91 -1.26 6.65 -7.82
CA TYR A 91 -0.87 7.25 -9.10
C TYR A 91 0.29 6.53 -9.81
N MET A 92 1.03 5.67 -9.11
CA MET A 92 2.09 4.83 -9.69
C MET A 92 1.58 3.93 -10.83
N LEU A 93 0.30 3.50 -10.80
CA LEU A 93 -0.32 2.78 -11.92
C LEU A 93 -0.34 3.63 -13.20
N LYS A 94 -0.64 4.93 -13.09
CA LYS A 94 -0.70 5.85 -14.23
C LYS A 94 0.69 6.15 -14.78
N LEU A 95 1.69 6.25 -13.89
CA LEU A 95 3.09 6.35 -14.30
C LEU A 95 3.54 5.11 -15.08
N LYS A 96 3.23 3.90 -14.60
CA LYS A 96 3.54 2.65 -15.32
C LYS A 96 2.89 2.63 -16.71
N GLU A 97 1.61 3.00 -16.81
CA GLU A 97 0.90 3.05 -18.10
C GLU A 97 1.58 4.02 -19.08
N THR A 98 2.02 5.17 -18.57
CA THR A 98 2.65 6.22 -19.39
C THR A 98 4.05 5.81 -19.86
N LEU A 99 4.84 5.19 -18.99
CA LEU A 99 6.23 4.81 -19.26
C LEU A 99 6.36 3.44 -19.96
N SER A 100 5.32 2.62 -19.95
CA SER A 100 5.30 1.26 -20.52
C SER A 100 6.52 0.45 -20.05
N ASP A 101 7.39 0.02 -20.97
CA ASP A 101 8.55 -0.84 -20.71
C ASP A 101 9.72 -0.10 -20.04
N GLY A 102 9.66 1.24 -19.92
CA GLY A 102 10.69 2.04 -19.26
C GLY A 102 10.60 2.03 -17.73
N PHE A 103 9.63 1.32 -17.14
CA PHE A 103 9.41 1.28 -15.71
C PHE A 103 10.24 0.16 -15.05
N PRO A 104 11.01 0.43 -13.97
CA PRO A 104 12.07 -0.47 -13.49
C PRO A 104 11.58 -1.71 -12.73
N PHE A 105 10.27 -1.87 -12.50
CA PHE A 105 9.72 -2.97 -11.70
C PHE A 105 9.01 -3.99 -12.59
N GLU A 106 9.15 -5.27 -12.24
CA GLU A 106 8.55 -6.41 -12.95
C GLU A 106 7.03 -6.24 -13.08
N ASN A 107 6.39 -5.86 -11.96
CA ASN A 107 4.96 -5.58 -11.93
C ASN A 107 4.70 -4.27 -11.18
N VAL A 108 3.76 -3.46 -11.70
CA VAL A 108 3.08 -2.39 -10.96
C VAL A 108 1.59 -2.62 -11.09
N ALA A 109 0.94 -3.01 -10.00
CA ALA A 109 -0.43 -3.51 -10.04
C ALA A 109 -1.18 -3.27 -8.72
N GLU A 110 -2.48 -3.52 -8.70
CA GLU A 110 -3.28 -3.47 -7.46
C GLU A 110 -3.17 -4.74 -6.61
N TYR A 111 -2.69 -5.81 -7.23
CA TYR A 111 -2.39 -7.08 -6.60
C TYR A 111 -1.36 -7.84 -7.42
N VAL A 112 -0.66 -8.77 -6.79
CA VAL A 112 0.18 -9.76 -7.49
C VAL A 112 -0.11 -11.15 -6.95
N ARG A 113 0.04 -12.16 -7.81
CA ARG A 113 -0.03 -13.57 -7.42
C ARG A 113 1.32 -14.22 -7.65
N LEU A 114 1.88 -14.81 -6.60
CA LEU A 114 3.15 -15.53 -6.67
C LEU A 114 2.97 -16.94 -6.12
N GLN A 115 3.92 -17.80 -6.44
CA GLN A 115 3.98 -19.17 -5.95
C GLN A 115 5.34 -19.40 -5.29
N GLU A 116 5.33 -19.97 -4.09
CA GLU A 116 6.53 -20.30 -3.33
C GLU A 116 6.25 -21.63 -2.59
N GLY A 117 7.17 -22.59 -2.67
CA GLY A 117 7.08 -23.80 -1.85
C GLY A 117 5.88 -24.69 -2.15
N GLY A 118 5.28 -24.52 -3.34
CA GLY A 118 4.04 -25.19 -3.73
C GLY A 118 2.76 -24.45 -3.35
N GLU A 119 2.85 -23.42 -2.52
CA GLU A 119 1.73 -22.59 -2.06
C GLU A 119 1.51 -21.38 -2.98
N LYS A 120 0.26 -20.93 -3.09
CA LYS A 120 -0.11 -19.75 -3.89
C LYS A 120 -0.44 -18.60 -2.97
N PHE A 121 0.13 -17.43 -3.27
CA PHE A 121 -0.04 -16.22 -2.48
C PHE A 121 -0.74 -15.15 -3.29
N PHE A 122 -1.69 -14.45 -2.67
CA PHE A 122 -2.38 -13.29 -3.20
C PHE A 122 -2.00 -12.06 -2.38
N PHE A 123 -1.26 -11.14 -3.00
CA PHE A 123 -0.76 -9.93 -2.36
C PHE A 123 -1.62 -8.74 -2.78
N THR A 124 -2.17 -8.00 -1.84
CA THR A 124 -2.85 -6.72 -2.10
C THR A 124 -2.62 -5.74 -0.95
N HIS A 125 -2.66 -4.43 -1.17
CA HIS A 125 -2.39 -3.48 -0.09
C HIS A 125 -3.40 -3.59 1.06
N GLY A 126 -4.71 -3.67 0.77
CA GLY A 126 -5.74 -3.93 1.80
C GLY A 126 -6.76 -2.81 2.00
N TYR A 127 -6.57 -1.63 1.43
CA TYR A 127 -7.58 -0.55 1.46
C TYR A 127 -8.96 -1.01 0.93
N GLN A 128 -9.00 -2.03 0.05
CA GLN A 128 -10.22 -2.64 -0.45
C GLN A 128 -11.08 -3.21 0.68
N LEU A 129 -10.45 -3.79 1.71
CA LEU A 129 -11.13 -4.31 2.91
C LEU A 129 -11.67 -3.16 3.76
N GLU A 130 -10.92 -2.07 3.89
CA GLU A 130 -11.38 -0.87 4.58
C GLU A 130 -12.61 -0.28 3.89
N VAL A 131 -12.63 -0.16 2.56
CA VAL A 131 -13.81 0.34 1.84
C VAL A 131 -15.07 -0.49 2.13
N LEU A 132 -14.92 -1.81 2.34
CA LEU A 132 -16.06 -2.67 2.68
C LEU A 132 -16.49 -2.54 4.14
N ALA A 133 -15.52 -2.33 5.04
CA ALA A 133 -15.71 -2.12 6.46
C ALA A 133 -16.25 -0.70 6.79
N ASN A 134 -15.91 0.29 5.97
CA ASN A 134 -16.20 1.69 6.24
C ASN A 134 -17.72 1.97 6.11
N PRO A 135 -18.34 2.62 7.12
CA PRO A 135 -19.77 2.92 7.09
C PRO A 135 -20.14 4.11 6.21
N TYR A 136 -19.19 4.97 5.85
CA TYR A 136 -19.43 6.21 5.12
C TYR A 136 -19.46 6.02 3.60
N TYR A 137 -18.65 5.10 3.07
CA TYR A 137 -18.59 4.84 1.63
C TYR A 137 -18.19 3.38 1.35
N LYS A 138 -18.87 2.75 0.38
CA LYS A 138 -18.64 1.36 -0.04
C LYS A 138 -18.33 1.21 -1.53
N SER A 139 -18.02 2.32 -2.20
CA SER A 139 -17.71 2.34 -3.62
C SER A 139 -16.19 2.30 -3.81
N LEU A 140 -15.67 1.12 -4.15
CA LEU A 140 -14.25 0.96 -4.43
C LEU A 140 -13.79 1.83 -5.61
N THR A 141 -14.62 1.94 -6.65
CA THR A 141 -14.36 2.83 -7.80
C THR A 141 -14.20 4.29 -7.36
N SER A 142 -15.09 4.77 -6.48
CA SER A 142 -15.01 6.15 -6.00
C SER A 142 -13.78 6.38 -5.13
N TYR A 143 -13.49 5.44 -4.23
CA TYR A 143 -12.31 5.52 -3.37
C TYR A 143 -11.00 5.56 -4.17
N LYS A 144 -10.84 4.66 -5.16
CA LYS A 144 -9.68 4.63 -6.06
C LYS A 144 -9.50 5.95 -6.81
N CYS A 145 -10.61 6.52 -7.30
CA CYS A 145 -10.57 7.82 -7.95
C CYS A 145 -10.07 8.92 -7.00
N PHE A 146 -10.53 8.94 -5.74
CA PHE A 146 -10.04 9.89 -4.76
C PHE A 146 -8.57 9.65 -4.42
N ALA A 147 -8.16 8.39 -4.22
CA ALA A 147 -6.78 8.02 -3.94
C ALA A 147 -5.82 8.50 -5.04
N GLU A 148 -6.17 8.25 -6.31
CA GLU A 148 -5.40 8.72 -7.47
C GLU A 148 -5.25 10.25 -7.47
N ASN A 149 -6.36 10.97 -7.29
CA ASN A 149 -6.33 12.42 -7.40
C ASN A 149 -5.70 13.09 -6.18
N LEU A 150 -5.81 12.50 -4.98
CA LEU A 150 -5.12 12.98 -3.77
C LEU A 150 -3.61 12.98 -3.94
N CYS A 151 -3.06 12.02 -4.71
CA CYS A 151 -1.64 12.01 -5.06
C CYS A 151 -1.17 13.27 -5.83
N LEU A 152 -2.10 14.04 -6.41
CA LEU A 152 -1.80 15.18 -7.28
C LEU A 152 -2.10 16.54 -6.63
N VAL A 153 -2.70 16.57 -5.44
CA VAL A 153 -3.14 17.83 -4.79
C VAL A 153 -1.96 18.61 -4.16
N GLY A 154 -0.87 17.91 -3.81
CA GLY A 154 0.39 18.45 -3.30
C GLY A 154 0.38 18.85 -1.82
N ASP A 155 1.44 19.51 -1.35
CA ASP A 155 1.76 19.80 0.08
C ASP A 155 0.69 20.64 0.84
N ASP A 156 -0.30 21.24 0.16
CA ASP A 156 -1.32 22.13 0.72
C ASP A 156 -2.48 21.35 1.39
N THR A 157 -2.15 20.53 2.38
CA THR A 157 -3.08 19.64 3.10
C THR A 157 -4.29 20.35 3.71
N GLY A 158 -4.16 21.63 4.08
CA GLY A 158 -5.24 22.41 4.70
C GLY A 158 -6.47 22.67 3.81
N ASN A 159 -6.33 22.59 2.48
CA ASN A 159 -7.41 22.78 1.51
C ASN A 159 -7.58 21.58 0.56
N ALA A 160 -6.95 20.44 0.86
CA ALA A 160 -6.84 19.32 -0.09
C ALA A 160 -8.21 18.78 -0.52
N ALA A 161 -9.16 18.65 0.40
CA ALA A 161 -10.53 18.22 0.09
C ALA A 161 -11.26 19.19 -0.87
N SER A 162 -11.08 20.51 -0.68
CA SER A 162 -11.69 21.53 -1.56
C SER A 162 -11.03 21.56 -2.93
N LYS A 163 -9.69 21.52 -2.99
CA LYS A 163 -8.95 21.44 -4.27
C LYS A 163 -9.31 20.18 -5.04
N LEU A 164 -9.40 19.04 -4.35
CA LEU A 164 -9.80 17.79 -4.95
C LEU A 164 -11.23 17.86 -5.52
N TRP A 165 -12.15 18.46 -4.77
CA TRP A 165 -13.52 18.67 -5.25
C TRP A 165 -13.57 19.50 -6.53
N ASP A 166 -12.81 20.59 -6.58
CA ASP A 166 -12.74 21.44 -7.77
C ASP A 166 -12.17 20.68 -8.97
N THR A 167 -11.12 19.88 -8.77
CA THR A 167 -10.53 19.01 -9.80
C THR A 167 -11.53 17.98 -10.33
N ILE A 168 -12.27 17.31 -9.44
CA ILE A 168 -13.26 16.29 -9.83
C ILE A 168 -14.44 16.93 -10.57
N GLN A 169 -14.95 18.06 -10.09
CA GLN A 169 -16.04 18.78 -10.77
C GLN A 169 -15.63 19.32 -12.14
N ALA A 170 -14.39 19.77 -12.29
CA ALA A 170 -13.88 20.25 -13.57
C ALA A 170 -13.80 19.12 -14.61
N SER A 171 -13.72 17.86 -14.19
CA SER A 171 -13.63 16.70 -15.06
C SER A 171 -14.97 15.98 -15.25
N LYS A 172 -15.69 16.35 -16.31
CA LYS A 172 -16.97 15.70 -16.69
C LYS A 172 -16.85 14.18 -16.84
N SER A 173 -15.76 13.67 -17.41
CA SER A 173 -15.54 12.23 -17.59
C SER A 173 -15.36 11.50 -16.25
N ILE A 174 -14.67 12.11 -15.28
CA ILE A 174 -14.55 11.54 -13.92
C ILE A 174 -15.93 11.50 -13.26
N LEU A 175 -16.70 12.58 -13.38
CA LEU A 175 -18.05 12.66 -12.82
C LEU A 175 -18.99 11.60 -13.43
N GLU A 176 -18.91 11.34 -14.73
CA GLU A 176 -19.68 10.30 -15.43
C GLU A 176 -19.26 8.88 -15.01
N ASN A 177 -17.97 8.66 -14.78
CA ASN A 177 -17.43 7.37 -14.32
C ASN A 177 -17.76 7.09 -12.84
N LEU A 178 -17.92 8.13 -12.02
CA LEU A 178 -18.41 8.04 -10.65
C LEU A 178 -19.94 7.81 -10.65
N ARG A 179 -20.37 6.60 -11.02
CA ARG A 179 -21.79 6.17 -11.05
C ARG A 179 -22.56 6.42 -9.75
N ARG A 180 -21.85 6.59 -8.62
CA ARG A 180 -22.37 7.02 -7.31
C ARG A 180 -21.30 7.86 -6.60
N VAL A 181 -21.37 9.18 -6.77
CA VAL A 181 -20.65 10.11 -5.90
C VAL A 181 -21.29 10.03 -4.50
N PRO A 182 -20.50 9.88 -3.42
CA PRO A 182 -21.04 9.95 -2.06
C PRO A 182 -21.86 11.23 -1.87
N SER A 183 -23.01 11.14 -1.19
CA SER A 183 -23.85 12.31 -0.91
C SER A 183 -23.14 13.32 0.00
N ASP A 184 -22.21 12.85 0.82
CA ASP A 184 -21.29 13.66 1.62
C ASP A 184 -19.84 13.38 1.22
N LEU A 185 -19.42 13.99 0.11
CA LEU A 185 -18.07 13.85 -0.40
C LEU A 185 -17.03 14.49 0.54
N SER A 186 -17.33 15.65 1.12
CA SER A 186 -16.41 16.34 2.03
C SER A 186 -16.13 15.49 3.28
N GLY A 187 -17.17 14.90 3.88
CA GLY A 187 -17.02 13.96 4.98
C GLY A 187 -16.24 12.71 4.57
N THR A 188 -16.48 12.19 3.36
CA THR A 188 -15.71 11.05 2.81
C THR A 188 -14.22 11.38 2.72
N LEU A 189 -13.85 12.48 2.07
CA LEU A 189 -12.45 12.87 1.92
C LEU A 189 -11.79 13.18 3.26
N LYS A 190 -12.52 13.85 4.16
CA LYS A 190 -12.03 14.09 5.52
C LYS A 190 -11.74 12.78 6.24
N SER A 191 -12.65 11.80 6.15
CA SER A 191 -12.45 10.48 6.77
C SER A 191 -11.28 9.71 6.17
N MET A 192 -11.00 9.88 4.86
CA MET A 192 -9.83 9.25 4.23
C MET A 192 -8.51 9.89 4.70
N MET A 193 -8.50 11.20 4.94
CA MET A 193 -7.31 11.93 5.38
C MET A 193 -7.00 11.76 6.89
N GLU A 194 -7.90 11.16 7.65
CA GLU A 194 -7.67 10.83 9.05
C GLU A 194 -6.53 9.81 9.19
N GLY A 195 -5.78 9.89 10.30
CA GLY A 195 -4.71 8.95 10.59
C GLY A 195 -5.25 7.52 10.74
N PRO A 196 -4.41 6.49 10.53
CA PRO A 196 -4.82 5.09 10.62
C PRO A 196 -5.48 4.76 11.96
N ASP A 197 -4.99 5.33 13.08
CA ASP A 197 -5.60 5.12 14.40
C ASP A 197 -7.08 5.56 14.46
N GLU A 198 -7.40 6.74 13.93
CA GLU A 198 -8.78 7.25 13.94
C GLU A 198 -9.66 6.47 12.96
N ARG A 199 -9.14 6.17 11.76
CA ARG A 199 -9.89 5.41 10.74
C ARG A 199 -10.18 3.98 11.16
N LEU A 200 -9.21 3.32 11.79
CA LEU A 200 -9.25 1.88 12.08
C LEU A 200 -9.78 1.58 13.48
N CYS A 201 -9.39 2.37 14.47
CA CYS A 201 -9.68 2.15 15.89
C CYS A 201 -10.64 3.19 16.48
N GLY A 202 -11.13 4.13 15.67
CA GLY A 202 -12.13 5.12 16.08
C GLY A 202 -13.53 4.52 16.27
N ARG A 203 -14.56 5.37 16.14
CA ARG A 203 -15.96 5.06 16.51
C ARG A 203 -16.54 3.77 15.91
N HIS A 204 -16.01 3.31 14.77
CA HIS A 204 -16.58 2.18 14.01
C HIS A 204 -15.71 0.93 14.01
N GLU A 205 -14.59 0.91 14.75
CA GLU A 205 -13.70 -0.25 14.92
C GLU A 205 -13.43 -1.00 13.59
N ALA A 206 -13.12 -0.26 12.52
CA ALA A 206 -12.95 -0.82 11.19
C ALA A 206 -11.85 -1.88 11.12
N ALA A 207 -10.81 -1.78 11.97
CA ALA A 207 -9.76 -2.77 12.15
C ALA A 207 -10.30 -4.20 12.33
N LEU A 208 -11.20 -4.41 13.30
CA LEU A 208 -11.76 -5.73 13.60
C LEU A 208 -12.59 -6.25 12.43
N THR A 209 -13.34 -5.36 11.77
CA THR A 209 -14.12 -5.73 10.58
C THR A 209 -13.22 -6.12 9.42
N ILE A 210 -12.11 -5.39 9.20
CA ILE A 210 -11.11 -5.70 8.18
C ILE A 210 -10.49 -7.07 8.43
N GLU A 211 -10.06 -7.37 9.66
CA GLU A 211 -9.49 -8.68 10.01
C GLU A 211 -10.51 -9.81 9.80
N ASN A 212 -11.77 -9.61 10.23
CA ASN A 212 -12.83 -10.59 10.03
C ASN A 212 -13.14 -10.82 8.55
N LEU A 213 -13.11 -9.77 7.73
CA LEU A 213 -13.21 -9.89 6.27
C LEU A 213 -12.01 -10.69 5.75
N ALA A 214 -10.79 -10.31 6.13
CA ALA A 214 -9.56 -10.99 5.71
C ALA A 214 -9.55 -12.47 6.08
N LYS A 215 -10.15 -12.88 7.21
CA LYS A 215 -10.30 -14.30 7.64
C LYS A 215 -11.51 -15.01 7.00
N SER A 216 -12.47 -14.28 6.46
CA SER A 216 -13.68 -14.86 5.88
C SER A 216 -13.41 -15.56 4.56
N ARG A 217 -13.95 -16.77 4.37
CA ARG A 217 -13.92 -17.48 3.08
C ARG A 217 -14.56 -16.70 1.93
N SER A 218 -15.48 -15.78 2.23
CA SER A 218 -16.13 -14.92 1.24
C SER A 218 -15.18 -13.91 0.58
N ARG A 219 -13.96 -13.75 1.11
CA ARG A 219 -12.91 -12.88 0.52
C ARG A 219 -12.56 -13.22 -0.92
N THR A 220 -12.76 -14.47 -1.34
CA THR A 220 -12.66 -14.90 -2.74
C THR A 220 -13.56 -14.10 -3.68
N ILE A 221 -14.74 -13.66 -3.21
CA ILE A 221 -15.71 -12.95 -4.02
C ILE A 221 -15.31 -11.49 -4.21
N TYR A 222 -14.96 -10.79 -3.12
CA TYR A 222 -14.75 -9.34 -3.16
C TYR A 222 -13.29 -8.93 -3.38
N LEU A 223 -12.32 -9.81 -3.16
CA LEU A 223 -10.92 -9.60 -3.59
C LEU A 223 -10.61 -10.28 -4.93
N GLY A 224 -11.48 -11.18 -5.40
CA GLY A 224 -11.25 -11.96 -6.62
C GLY A 224 -10.12 -12.98 -6.48
N MET A 225 -9.78 -13.40 -5.26
CA MET A 225 -8.76 -14.42 -5.00
C MET A 225 -9.28 -15.84 -5.19
N GLY A 226 -8.36 -16.76 -5.47
CA GLY A 226 -8.60 -18.20 -5.47
C GLY A 226 -8.87 -18.73 -4.06
N ILE A 227 -9.63 -19.83 -3.97
CA ILE A 227 -10.06 -20.41 -2.69
C ILE A 227 -8.89 -20.97 -1.87
N ASP A 228 -7.83 -21.42 -2.53
CA ASP A 228 -6.64 -21.98 -1.90
C ASP A 228 -5.48 -20.96 -1.80
N GLU A 229 -5.70 -19.70 -2.18
CA GLU A 229 -4.67 -18.66 -2.10
C GLU A 229 -4.51 -18.16 -0.65
N PHE A 230 -3.27 -17.97 -0.23
CA PHE A 230 -2.92 -17.32 1.03
C PHE A 230 -2.99 -15.80 0.83
N LEU A 231 -3.79 -15.10 1.64
CA LEU A 231 -3.89 -13.64 1.56
C LEU A 231 -2.74 -12.98 2.33
N VAL A 232 -1.97 -12.13 1.66
CA VAL A 232 -1.00 -11.24 2.30
C VAL A 232 -1.40 -9.80 2.01
N TYR A 233 -1.56 -8.99 3.06
CA TYR A 233 -1.96 -7.59 2.94
C TYR A 233 -1.26 -6.67 3.96
N GLY A 234 -1.45 -5.36 3.83
CA GLY A 234 -0.95 -4.33 4.77
C GLY A 234 -2.08 -3.40 5.21
N HIS A 235 -1.88 -2.09 5.04
CA HIS A 235 -2.85 -0.99 5.19
C HIS A 235 -3.31 -0.67 6.62
N THR A 236 -3.47 -1.69 7.47
CA THR A 236 -3.91 -1.48 8.86
C THR A 236 -2.76 -1.17 9.81
N HIS A 237 -1.52 -1.30 9.34
CA HIS A 237 -0.29 -1.17 10.11
C HIS A 237 -0.16 -2.16 11.29
N MET A 238 -1.05 -3.14 11.42
CA MET A 238 -1.05 -4.08 12.54
C MET A 238 -0.61 -5.46 12.04
N PRO A 239 0.65 -5.88 12.31
CA PRO A 239 1.14 -7.15 11.84
C PRO A 239 0.37 -8.28 12.53
N PHE A 240 -0.05 -9.28 11.75
CA PHE A 240 -0.51 -10.55 12.29
C PHE A 240 -0.35 -11.66 11.25
N HIS A 241 -0.35 -12.90 11.72
CA HIS A 241 -0.31 -14.08 10.86
C HIS A 241 -1.26 -15.12 11.46
N ASP A 242 -2.09 -15.69 10.59
CA ASP A 242 -3.04 -16.73 10.96
C ASP A 242 -3.04 -17.82 9.88
N GLU A 243 -2.34 -18.91 10.19
CA GLU A 243 -2.15 -20.05 9.30
C GLU A 243 -3.46 -20.81 9.05
N GLU A 244 -4.34 -20.93 10.07
CA GLU A 244 -5.61 -21.63 9.93
C GLU A 244 -6.51 -20.95 8.89
N TYR A 245 -6.53 -19.62 8.92
CA TYR A 245 -7.29 -18.82 7.97
C TYR A 245 -6.50 -18.44 6.72
N ARG A 246 -5.24 -18.87 6.58
CA ARG A 246 -4.33 -18.57 5.45
C ARG A 246 -4.30 -17.09 5.12
N VAL A 247 -4.01 -16.27 6.13
CA VAL A 247 -3.97 -14.82 6.01
C VAL A 247 -2.86 -14.24 6.86
N ALA A 248 -2.20 -13.21 6.35
CA ALA A 248 -1.24 -12.43 7.09
C ALA A 248 -1.32 -10.95 6.72
N ASN A 249 -1.10 -10.12 7.73
CA ASN A 249 -0.88 -8.70 7.60
C ASN A 249 0.58 -8.39 7.89
N VAL A 250 1.25 -7.70 6.96
CA VAL A 250 2.67 -7.36 7.06
C VAL A 250 2.95 -6.36 8.19
N GLY A 251 1.96 -5.55 8.56
CA GLY A 251 2.14 -4.41 9.44
C GLY A 251 2.66 -3.21 8.66
N SER A 252 3.43 -2.34 9.33
CA SER A 252 4.03 -1.17 8.71
C SER A 252 5.49 -0.99 9.08
N TRP A 253 6.16 -0.08 8.34
CA TRP A 253 7.52 0.36 8.60
C TRP A 253 7.55 1.45 9.69
N ASN A 254 7.32 1.07 10.95
CA ASN A 254 7.32 1.99 12.09
C ASN A 254 6.34 3.17 11.96
N LYS A 255 5.14 2.88 11.44
CA LYS A 255 4.03 3.84 11.30
C LYS A 255 2.90 3.50 12.26
N SER A 256 2.45 4.50 13.02
CA SER A 256 1.38 4.35 14.02
C SER A 256 0.18 3.57 13.47
N PRO A 257 -0.41 2.63 14.23
CA PRO A 257 -0.09 2.26 15.61
C PRO A 257 1.19 1.43 15.80
N CYS A 258 1.85 1.00 14.71
CA CYS A 258 3.06 0.21 14.80
C CYS A 258 4.28 1.04 15.24
N SER A 259 5.13 0.43 16.07
CA SER A 259 6.39 1.01 16.55
C SER A 259 7.64 0.21 16.13
N MET A 260 7.50 -0.72 15.18
CA MET A 260 8.57 -1.59 14.71
C MET A 260 8.65 -1.55 13.18
N TYR A 261 9.84 -1.82 12.64
CA TYR A 261 10.07 -1.95 11.20
C TYR A 261 9.70 -3.37 10.74
N ASN A 262 8.39 -3.63 10.58
CA ASN A 262 7.94 -4.98 10.21
C ASN A 262 8.12 -5.23 8.72
N TYR A 263 8.44 -6.47 8.43
CA TYR A 263 8.42 -7.04 7.10
C TYR A 263 8.07 -8.52 7.21
N MET A 264 7.97 -9.21 6.08
CA MET A 264 7.62 -10.62 6.05
C MET A 264 8.53 -11.36 5.08
N VAL A 265 8.89 -12.57 5.45
CA VAL A 265 9.63 -13.50 4.60
C VAL A 265 8.74 -14.71 4.34
N ILE A 266 8.67 -15.13 3.09
CA ILE A 266 7.98 -16.35 2.69
C ILE A 266 9.00 -17.27 2.03
N GLU A 267 9.23 -18.43 2.65
CA GLU A 267 10.19 -19.41 2.20
C GLU A 267 9.69 -20.83 2.46
N ASN A 268 9.83 -21.70 1.48
CA ASN A 268 9.29 -23.07 1.52
C ASN A 268 7.78 -23.13 1.87
N GLY A 269 7.02 -22.14 1.39
CA GLY A 269 5.58 -21.98 1.64
C GLY A 269 5.23 -21.46 3.03
N VAL A 270 6.22 -21.21 3.89
CA VAL A 270 6.01 -20.74 5.28
C VAL A 270 6.05 -19.23 5.31
N VAL A 271 5.04 -18.63 5.95
CA VAL A 271 4.95 -17.18 6.16
C VAL A 271 5.56 -16.82 7.51
N GLU A 272 6.61 -16.00 7.50
CA GLU A 272 7.34 -15.60 8.70
C GLU A 272 7.33 -14.06 8.86
N PRO A 273 6.58 -13.52 9.84
CA PRO A 273 6.73 -12.13 10.24
C PRO A 273 8.13 -11.86 10.80
N LYS A 274 8.75 -10.76 10.40
CA LYS A 274 10.09 -10.35 10.83
C LYS A 274 10.10 -8.87 11.22
N VAL A 275 11.12 -8.47 11.98
CA VAL A 275 11.36 -7.09 12.40
C VAL A 275 12.79 -6.72 12.04
N TRP A 276 12.96 -5.61 11.33
CA TRP A 276 14.27 -5.00 11.09
C TRP A 276 14.75 -4.26 12.35
N VAL A 277 16.01 -4.47 12.72
CA VAL A 277 16.63 -4.00 13.98
C VAL A 277 17.99 -3.40 13.77
#